data_AF-A0A5D0VC31-F1
#
_entry.id   AF-A0A5D0VC31-F1
#
_cell.length_a   1.000
_cell.length_b   1.000
_cell.length_c   1.000
_cell.angle_alpha   90.00
_cell.angle_beta   90.00
_cell.angle_gamma   90.00
#
_symmetry.space_group_name_H-M   'P 1'
#
loop_
_entity.id
_entity.type
_entity.pdbx_description
1 polymer ?
#
loop_
_entity_poly.entity_id
_entity_poly.type
_entity_poly.pdbx_seq_one_letter_code
_entity_poly.pdbx_strand_id
1 'polypeptide(L)'
;MIVVLYLLIAVVFVALGIGGIMYLDHRFSLSVGDRSFAMKGRRIETDDPFVMKQFRKFYALRVAYSFALLVLLIAVVSHVG
;
A
#
# COMPACT_ATOMS: atom_id res chain seq x y z
N MET A 1 3.76 -20.40 23.81
CA MET A 1 3.94 -18.94 23.88
C MET A 1 4.41 -18.36 22.56
N ILE A 2 5.45 -18.93 21.93
CA ILE A 2 5.97 -18.47 20.62
C ILE A 2 4.92 -18.47 19.49
N VAL A 3 4.07 -19.50 19.40
CA VAL A 3 3.03 -19.64 18.37
C VAL A 3 1.99 -18.50 18.43
N VAL A 4 1.59 -18.11 19.65
CA VAL A 4 0.63 -17.01 19.85
C VAL A 4 1.22 -15.70 19.35
N LEU A 5 2.52 -15.48 19.57
CA LEU A 5 3.22 -14.28 19.16
C LEU A 5 3.33 -14.19 17.63
N TYR A 6 3.66 -15.28 16.94
CA TYR A 6 3.63 -15.34 15.48
C TYR A 6 2.23 -15.15 14.89
N LEU A 7 1.19 -15.67 15.55
CA LEU A 7 -0.19 -15.45 15.12
C LEU A 7 -0.56 -13.97 15.19
N LEU A 8 -0.19 -13.30 16.29
CA LEU A 8 -0.42 -11.87 16.45
C LEU A 8 0.31 -11.04 15.40
N ILE A 9 1.59 -11.36 15.13
CA ILE A 9 2.37 -10.73 14.05
C ILE A 9 1.66 -10.91 12.71
N ALA A 10 1.20 -12.12 12.38
CA ALA A 10 0.52 -12.40 11.13
C ALA A 10 -0.75 -11.52 10.96
N VAL A 11 -1.59 -11.44 11.98
CA VAL A 11 -2.82 -10.62 11.96
C VAL A 11 -2.47 -9.14 11.75
N VAL A 12 -1.47 -8.63 12.47
CA VAL A 12 -1.04 -7.23 12.33
C VAL A 12 -0.52 -6.94 10.92
N PHE A 13 0.31 -7.82 10.35
CA PHE A 13 0.85 -7.64 9.00
C PHE A 13 -0.21 -7.73 7.91
N VAL A 14 -1.21 -8.61 8.06
CA VAL A 14 -2.35 -8.68 7.13
C VAL A 14 -3.15 -7.39 7.18
N ALA A 15 -3.46 -6.89 8.39
CA ALA A 15 -4.20 -5.65 8.57
C ALA A 15 -3.44 -4.44 8.00
N LEU A 16 -2.13 -4.35 8.25
CA LEU A 16 -1.29 -3.28 7.70
C LEU A 16 -1.13 -3.39 6.18
N GLY A 17 -0.92 -4.60 5.65
CA GLY A 17 -0.79 -4.82 4.21
C GLY A 17 -2.04 -4.39 3.44
N ILE A 18 -3.20 -4.95 3.81
CA ILE A 18 -4.46 -4.66 3.12
C ILE A 18 -4.91 -3.23 3.43
N GLY A 19 -4.96 -2.85 4.71
CA GLY A 19 -5.44 -1.56 5.16
C GLY A 19 -4.58 -0.40 4.65
N GLY A 20 -3.25 -0.55 4.65
CA GLY A 20 -2.34 0.47 4.15
C GLY A 20 -2.47 0.70 2.64
N ILE A 21 -2.64 -0.36 1.85
CA ILE A 21 -2.87 -0.23 0.41
C ILE A 21 -4.23 0.42 0.14
N MET A 22 -5.30 -0.03 0.81
CA MET A 22 -6.63 0.58 0.68
C MET A 22 -6.63 2.06 1.07
N TYR A 23 -5.90 2.42 2.13
CA TYR A 23 -5.75 3.81 2.55
C TYR A 23 -5.05 4.67 1.49
N LEU A 24 -3.95 4.17 0.90
CA LEU A 24 -3.27 4.86 -0.18
C LEU A 24 -4.17 5.05 -1.41
N ASP A 25 -5.00 4.06 -1.72
CA ASP A 25 -5.92 4.10 -2.86
C ASP A 25 -7.06 5.09 -2.62
N HIS A 26 -7.58 5.12 -1.40
CA HIS A 26 -8.55 6.13 -0.98
C HIS A 26 -7.96 7.53 -1.08
N ARG A 27 -6.73 7.74 -0.60
CA ARG A 27 -6.04 9.03 -0.69
C ARG A 27 -5.73 9.44 -2.14
N PHE A 28 -5.42 8.48 -3.01
CA PHE A 28 -5.30 8.72 -4.45
C PHE A 28 -6.63 9.21 -5.03
N SER A 29 -7.74 8.52 -4.75
CA SER A 29 -9.07 8.91 -5.21
C SER A 29 -9.43 10.32 -4.76
N LEU A 30 -9.16 10.67 -3.51
CA LEU A 30 -9.39 12.03 -2.99
C LEU A 30 -8.50 13.08 -3.68
N SER A 31 -7.26 12.74 -4.02
CA SER A 31 -6.33 13.67 -4.68
C SER A 31 -6.68 13.96 -6.14
N VAL A 32 -7.36 13.02 -6.81
CA VAL A 32 -7.80 13.13 -8.20
C VAL A 32 -9.16 13.83 -8.30
N GLY A 33 -10.02 13.69 -7.27
CA GLY A 33 -11.32 14.33 -7.21
C GLY A 33 -12.26 13.84 -8.33
N ASP A 34 -13.01 14.77 -8.94
CA ASP A 34 -14.01 14.47 -9.99
C ASP A 34 -13.40 14.32 -11.40
N ARG A 35 -12.07 14.24 -11.53
CA ARG A 35 -11.42 14.12 -12.84
C ARG A 35 -11.70 12.73 -13.43
N SER A 36 -12.01 12.69 -14.73
CA SER A 36 -12.25 11.42 -15.42
C SER A 36 -10.96 10.61 -15.56
N PHE A 37 -10.98 9.39 -15.02
CA PHE A 37 -9.94 8.40 -15.24
C PHE A 37 -10.56 7.01 -15.32
N ALA A 38 -10.03 6.16 -16.19
CA ALA A 38 -10.38 4.76 -16.23
C ALA A 38 -9.21 3.92 -15.73
N MET A 39 -9.46 3.00 -14.80
CA MET A 39 -8.48 1.97 -14.44
C MET A 39 -8.67 0.74 -15.32
N LYS A 40 -7.66 0.40 -16.13
CA LYS A 40 -7.54 -0.90 -16.79
C LYS A 40 -6.50 -1.75 -16.08
N GLY A 41 -6.95 -2.47 -15.06
CA GLY A 41 -6.08 -3.32 -14.24
C GLY A 41 -5.00 -2.50 -13.53
N ARG A 42 -3.72 -2.63 -13.95
CA ARG A 42 -2.59 -1.85 -13.40
C ARG A 42 -2.27 -0.58 -14.19
N ARG A 43 -2.95 -0.31 -15.30
CA ARG A 43 -2.74 0.89 -16.11
C ARG A 43 -3.88 1.87 -15.91
N ILE A 44 -3.55 3.15 -15.84
CA ILE A 44 -4.53 4.24 -15.86
C ILE A 44 -4.64 4.75 -17.29
N GLU A 45 -5.86 4.87 -17.79
CA GLU A 45 -6.18 5.53 -19.05
C GLU A 45 -6.76 6.91 -18.69
N THR A 46 -5.98 7.95 -18.97
CA THR A 46 -6.37 9.35 -18.78
C THR A 46 -5.47 10.22 -19.64
N ASP A 47 -6.04 11.24 -20.28
CA ASP A 47 -5.29 12.27 -21.01
C ASP A 47 -4.84 13.42 -20.10
N ASP A 48 -5.27 13.41 -18.83
CA ASP A 48 -4.95 14.47 -17.88
C ASP A 48 -3.54 14.29 -17.27
N PRO A 49 -2.60 15.21 -17.55
CA PRO A 49 -1.23 15.11 -17.05
C PRO A 49 -1.14 15.17 -15.52
N PHE A 50 -2.12 15.77 -14.83
CA PHE A 50 -2.16 15.81 -13.38
C PHE A 50 -2.49 14.43 -12.79
N VAL A 51 -3.53 13.77 -13.30
CA VAL A 51 -3.92 12.41 -12.85
C VAL A 51 -2.78 11.44 -13.07
N MET A 52 -2.08 11.55 -14.21
CA MET A 52 -0.94 10.70 -14.54
C MET A 52 0.29 10.94 -13.65
N LYS A 53 0.49 12.17 -13.15
CA LYS A 53 1.52 12.49 -12.14
C LYS A 53 1.14 11.96 -10.76
N GLN A 54 -0.11 12.16 -10.34
CA GLN A 54 -0.61 11.63 -9.07
C GLN A 54 -0.54 10.10 -9.04
N PHE A 55 -0.95 9.44 -10.12
CA PHE A 55 -0.89 7.98 -10.21
C PHE A 55 0.54 7.46 -10.02
N ARG A 56 1.53 8.06 -10.69
CA ARG A 56 2.94 7.71 -10.50
C ARG A 56 3.41 7.93 -9.06
N LYS A 57 3.00 9.04 -8.43
CA LYS A 57 3.34 9.36 -7.04
C LYS A 57 2.76 8.34 -6.06
N PHE A 58 1.47 8.03 -6.17
CA PHE A 58 0.80 7.07 -5.30
C PHE A 58 1.26 5.63 -5.56
N TYR A 59 1.59 5.29 -6.81
CA TYR A 59 2.23 4.02 -7.13
C TYR A 59 3.60 3.89 -6.45
N ALA A 60 4.44 4.93 -6.53
CA ALA A 60 5.72 4.95 -5.82
C ALA A 60 5.55 4.84 -4.30
N LEU A 61 4.57 5.53 -3.71
CA LEU A 61 4.23 5.40 -2.29
C LEU A 61 3.77 3.98 -1.93
N ARG A 62 2.96 3.33 -2.77
CA ARG A 62 2.52 1.95 -2.55
C ARG A 62 3.69 0.97 -2.56
N VAL A 63 4.62 1.15 -3.49
CA VAL A 63 5.85 0.35 -3.57
C VAL A 63 6.73 0.59 -2.32
N ALA A 64 6.97 1.85 -1.96
CA ALA A 64 7.75 2.21 -0.78
C ALA A 64 7.14 1.65 0.51
N TYR A 65 5.82 1.72 0.66
CA TYR A 65 5.08 1.16 1.79
C TYR A 65 5.23 -0.37 1.87
N SER A 66 5.14 -1.06 0.73
CA SER A 66 5.34 -2.52 0.67
C SER A 66 6.76 -2.91 1.06
N PHE A 67 7.77 -2.15 0.59
CA PHE A 67 9.16 -2.33 1.03
C PHE A 67 9.35 -2.08 2.53
N ALA A 68 8.74 -1.02 3.06
CA ALA A 68 8.80 -0.73 4.50
C ALA A 68 8.19 -1.86 5.34
N LEU A 69 7.07 -2.45 4.90
CA LEU A 69 6.48 -3.62 5.55
C LEU A 69 7.43 -4.83 5.51
N LEU A 70 8.10 -5.10 4.39
CA LEU A 70 9.08 -6.19 4.33
C LEU A 70 10.24 -5.99 5.30
N VAL A 71 10.79 -4.77 5.38
CA VAL A 71 11.85 -4.43 6.33
C VAL A 71 11.37 -4.59 7.77
N LEU A 72 10.16 -4.11 8.07
CA LEU A 72 9.55 -4.27 9.39
C LEU A 72 9.36 -5.74 9.75
N LEU A 73 8.93 -6.58 8.81
CA LEU A 73 8.74 -8.01 9.03
C LEU A 73 10.05 -8.68 9.42
N ILE A 74 11.12 -8.41 8.64
CA ILE A 74 12.45 -8.94 8.93
C ILE A 74 12.92 -8.47 10.31
N ALA A 75 12.78 -7.18 10.60
CA ALA A 75 13.18 -6.62 11.89
C ALA A 75 12.45 -7.27 13.07
N VAL A 76 11.12 -7.44 12.98
CA VAL A 76 10.31 -8.06 14.02
C VAL A 76 10.68 -9.53 14.21
N VAL A 77 10.78 -10.30 13.12
CA VAL A 77 11.10 -11.73 13.21
C VAL A 77 12.51 -11.95 13.79
N SER A 78 13.48 -11.09 13.47
CA SER A 78 14.85 -11.16 14.02
C SER A 78 14.96 -10.88 15.52
N HIS A 79 13.94 -10.29 16.16
CA HIS A 79 13.90 -10.06 17.62
C HIS A 79 13.04 -11.10 18.37
N VAL A 80 12.30 -11.92 17.64
CA VAL A 80 11.36 -12.91 18.20
C VAL A 80 11.95 -14.33 18.20
N GLY A 81 12.97 -14.59 17.38
CA GLY A 81 13.77 -15.82 17.40
C GLY A 81 14.90 -15.76 18.42
#